data_AF-A0AAV5TQL0-F1
#
_entry.id   AF-A0AAV5TQL0-F1
#
_cell.length_a   1.000
_cell.length_b   1.000
_cell.length_c   1.000
_cell.angle_alpha   90.00
_cell.angle_beta   90.00
_cell.angle_gamma   90.00
#
_symmetry.space_group_name_H-M   'P 1'
#
loop_
_entity.id
_entity.type
_entity.pdbx_description
1 polymer ?
#
loop_
_entity_poly.entity_id
_entity_poly.type
_entity_poly.pdbx_seq_one_letter_code
_entity_poly.pdbx_strand_id
1 'polypeptide(L)' 'SRCILITVNPEDGVKSEGMQPLRRMREIRLAPSGPLRDVHGQSPIFGVQGGLLKPGFVHLGQTVYVKYKPSPF' A
#
# COMPACT_ATOMS: atom_id res chain seq x y z
N SER A 1 0.07 -3.03 3.98
CA SER A 1 -0.77 -4.16 3.53
C SER A 1 -2.11 -3.66 3.03
N ARG A 2 -2.66 -4.27 1.97
CA ARG A 2 -4.06 -4.05 1.56
C ARG A 2 -4.96 -5.19 2.04
N CYS A 3 -6.23 -4.89 2.28
CA CYS A 3 -7.24 -5.81 2.81
C CYS A 3 -8.43 -5.94 1.85
N ILE A 4 -9.54 -6.52 2.28
CA ILE A 4 -10.74 -6.70 1.44
C ILE A 4 -11.41 -5.38 1.03
N LEU A 5 -11.19 -4.27 1.74
CA LEU A 5 -11.91 -3.01 1.48
C LEU A 5 -11.67 -2.43 0.09
N ILE A 6 -10.48 -2.65 -0.47
CA ILE A 6 -10.15 -2.21 -1.82
C ILE A 6 -10.88 -2.97 -2.93
N THR A 7 -11.65 -4.03 -2.61
CA THR A 7 -12.47 -4.74 -3.59
C THR A 7 -13.86 -4.14 -3.74
N VAL A 8 -14.18 -3.10 -2.98
CA VAL A 8 -15.44 -2.36 -3.09
C VAL A 8 -15.27 -1.27 -4.14
N ASN A 9 -16.13 -1.24 -5.14
CA ASN A 9 -16.14 -0.18 -6.14
C ASN A 9 -16.69 1.12 -5.49
N PRO A 10 -15.96 2.24 -5.55
CA PRO A 10 -16.39 3.49 -4.93
C PRO A 10 -17.65 4.11 -5.55
N GLU A 11 -17.96 3.80 -6.81
CA GLU A 11 -19.10 4.41 -7.53
C GLU A 11 -20.45 3.80 -7.12
N ASP A 12 -20.48 2.50 -6.86
CA ASP A 12 -21.71 1.74 -6.59
C ASP A 12 -21.74 1.06 -5.21
N GLY A 13 -20.62 1.06 -4.48
CA GLY A 13 -20.49 0.42 -3.17
C GLY A 13 -20.51 -1.12 -3.22
N VAL A 14 -20.42 -1.72 -4.40
CA VAL A 14 -20.50 -3.17 -4.58
C VAL A 14 -19.13 -3.81 -4.45
N LYS A 15 -19.06 -4.86 -3.62
CA LYS A 15 -17.84 -5.66 -3.47
C LYS A 15 -17.69 -6.62 -4.66
N SER A 16 -16.51 -6.63 -5.29
CA SER A 16 -16.16 -7.61 -6.31
C SER A 16 -16.36 -9.04 -5.82
N GLU A 17 -17.12 -9.84 -6.56
CA GLU A 17 -17.26 -11.29 -6.34
C GLU A 17 -15.94 -12.02 -6.57
N GLY A 18 -15.22 -11.62 -7.62
CA GLY A 18 -13.89 -12.14 -7.98
C GLY A 18 -12.75 -11.68 -7.06
N MET A 19 -13.06 -10.96 -5.97
CA MET A 19 -12.08 -10.41 -5.04
C MET A 19 -11.03 -9.52 -5.71
N GLN A 20 -11.38 -8.88 -6.83
CA GLN A 20 -10.49 -7.95 -7.50
C GLN A 20 -10.58 -6.58 -6.85
N PRO A 21 -9.44 -5.84 -6.75
CA PRO A 21 -8.12 -6.16 -7.30
C PRO A 21 -7.21 -6.98 -6.36
N LEU A 22 -7.71 -7.39 -5.18
CA LEU A 22 -6.90 -8.02 -4.14
C LEU A 22 -6.27 -9.35 -4.60
N ARG A 23 -7.01 -10.16 -5.35
CA ARG A 23 -6.50 -11.43 -5.91
C ARG A 23 -5.27 -11.18 -6.79
N ARG A 24 -5.39 -10.28 -7.78
CA ARG A 24 -4.26 -9.96 -8.66
C ARG A 24 -3.07 -9.40 -7.89
N MET A 25 -3.32 -8.56 -6.88
CA MET A 25 -2.23 -8.03 -6.07
C MET A 25 -1.48 -9.11 -5.27
N ARG A 26 -2.14 -10.17 -4.79
CA ARG A 26 -1.45 -11.30 -4.16
C ARG A 26 -0.54 -12.06 -5.11
N GLU A 27 -0.78 -12.00 -6.42
CA GLU A 27 0.08 -12.67 -7.42
C GLU A 27 1.35 -11.85 -7.70
N ILE A 28 1.27 -10.51 -7.70
CA ILE A 28 2.34 -9.64 -8.22
C ILE A 28 2.96 -8.66 -7.20
N ARG A 29 2.40 -8.53 -5.99
CA ARG A 29 2.79 -7.50 -5.00
C ARG A 29 3.06 -8.08 -3.61
N LEU A 30 3.46 -9.34 -3.53
CA LEU A 30 3.94 -9.90 -2.27
C LEU A 30 5.34 -9.39 -1.93
N ALA A 31 5.62 -9.27 -0.63
CA ALA A 31 6.96 -8.93 -0.17
C ALA A 31 7.97 -10.00 -0.63
N PRO A 32 9.17 -9.59 -1.12
CA PRO A 32 10.29 -10.50 -1.31
C PRO A 32 10.80 -10.99 0.05
N SER A 33 11.54 -12.09 0.07
CA SER A 33 12.16 -12.64 1.29
C SER A 33 12.94 -11.58 2.08
N GLY A 34 12.86 -11.62 3.40
CA GLY A 34 13.55 -10.70 4.31
C GLY A 34 12.59 -9.92 5.22
N PRO A 35 13.04 -8.83 5.85
CA PRO A 35 12.30 -8.13 6.91
C PRO A 35 10.90 -7.67 6.51
N LEU A 36 10.71 -7.33 5.23
CA LEU A 36 9.42 -6.90 4.71
C LEU A 36 8.41 -8.07 4.61
N ARG A 37 8.89 -9.29 4.35
CA ARG A 37 8.08 -10.51 4.34
C ARG A 37 7.72 -10.97 5.73
N ASP A 38 8.61 -10.83 6.70
CA ASP A 38 8.36 -11.20 8.09
C ASP A 38 7.20 -10.38 8.68
N VAL A 39 7.10 -9.11 8.26
CA VAL A 39 6.05 -8.18 8.69
C VAL A 39 4.74 -8.34 7.90
N HIS A 40 4.82 -8.42 6.57
CA HIS A 40 3.62 -8.37 5.71
C HIS A 40 3.11 -9.74 5.26
N GLY A 41 3.93 -10.79 5.40
CA GLY A 41 3.57 -12.17 5.06
C GLY A 41 3.00 -12.30 3.65
N GLN A 42 1.80 -12.86 3.55
CA GLN A 42 1.06 -13.04 2.29
C GLN A 42 0.14 -11.85 1.95
N SER A 43 0.20 -10.77 2.72
CA SER A 43 -0.57 -9.57 2.41
C SER A 43 0.17 -8.76 1.33
N PRO A 44 -0.50 -8.40 0.23
CA PRO A 44 0.15 -7.61 -0.80
C PRO A 44 0.44 -6.19 -0.31
N ILE A 45 1.56 -5.65 -0.78
CA ILE A 45 2.05 -4.32 -0.43
C ILE A 45 1.73 -3.37 -1.57
N PHE A 46 0.96 -2.32 -1.26
CA PHE A 46 0.62 -1.27 -2.22
C PHE A 46 0.54 0.07 -1.49
N GLY A 47 1.59 0.89 -1.59
CA GLY A 47 1.74 2.15 -0.86
C GLY A 47 2.72 2.04 0.31
N VAL A 48 3.04 3.18 0.92
CA VAL A 48 3.97 3.34 2.03
C VAL A 48 3.25 4.08 3.16
N GLN A 49 3.47 3.66 4.41
CA GLN A 49 3.03 4.43 5.57
C GLN A 49 4.10 5.48 5.89
N GLY A 50 3.70 6.75 5.99
CA GLY A 50 4.57 7.84 6.37
C GLY A 50 4.07 8.53 7.62
N GLY A 51 4.98 8.88 8.52
CA GLY A 51 4.70 9.73 9.68
C GLY A 51 5.05 11.20 9.40
N LEU A 52 4.41 12.12 10.12
CA LEU A 52 4.74 13.54 10.04
C LEU A 52 6.01 13.85 10.85
N LEU A 53 7.08 14.25 10.17
CA LEU A 53 8.32 14.72 10.81
C LEU A 53 8.27 16.22 11.13
N LYS A 54 7.72 17.02 10.20
CA LYS A 54 7.60 18.47 10.32
C LYS A 54 6.27 18.91 9.71
N PRO A 55 5.46 19.74 10.39
CA PRO A 55 4.23 20.28 9.84
C PRO A 55 4.50 21.30 8.72
N GLY A 56 3.53 21.46 7.82
CA GLY A 56 3.60 22.41 6.70
C GLY A 56 2.53 22.14 5.65
N PHE A 57 2.54 22.93 4.59
CA PHE A 57 1.63 22.78 3.45
C PHE A 57 2.32 22.14 2.25
N VAL A 58 1.63 21.20 1.61
CA VAL A 58 2.05 20.57 0.36
C VAL A 58 1.05 20.89 -0.74
N HIS A 59 1.55 21.10 -1.96
CA HIS A 59 0.75 21.47 -3.12
C HIS A 59 1.09 20.57 -4.32
N LEU A 60 0.12 20.43 -5.23
CA LEU A 60 0.34 19.72 -6.49
C LEU A 60 1.46 20.38 -7.30
N GLY A 61 2.34 19.56 -7.88
CA GLY A 61 3.49 20.01 -8.68
C GLY A 61 4.75 20.34 -7.88
N GLN A 62 4.72 20.29 -6.54
CA GLN A 62 5.93 20.49 -5.74
C GLN A 62 6.94 19.34 -5.90
N THR A 63 8.23 19.68 -5.87
CA THR A 63 9.32 18.71 -5.92
C THR A 63 9.37 17.88 -4.64
N VAL A 64 9.44 16.55 -4.81
CA VAL A 64 9.52 15.59 -3.71
C VAL A 64 10.93 15.02 -3.64
N TYR A 65 11.56 15.14 -2.46
CA TYR A 65 12.83 14.50 -2.16
C TYR A 65 12.59 13.21 -1.38
N VAL A 66 13.30 12.14 -1.75
CA VAL A 66 13.14 10.82 -1.14
C VAL A 66 14.44 10.34 -0.51
N LYS A 67 14.34 9.68 0.64
CA LYS A 67 15.44 9.01 1.33
C LYS A 67 15.03 7.58 1.64
N TYR A 68 15.95 6.63 1.48
CA TYR A 68 15.71 5.25 1.88
C TYR A 68 15.48 5.15 3.39
N LYS A 69 14.44 4.41 3.77
CA LYS A 69 14.13 4.12 5.17
C LYS A 69 14.84 2.81 5.60
N PRO A 70 15.42 2.76 6.82
CA PRO A 70 16.11 1.56 7.31
C PRO A 70 15.15 0.52 7.90
N SER A 71 13.86 0.83 8.02
CA SER A 71 12.85 -0.01 8.69
C SER A 71 11.76 -0.48 7.71
N PRO A 72 11.14 -1.66 7.90
CA PRO A 72 9.98 -2.11 7.12
C PRO A 72 8.75 -1.23 7.32
N PHE A 73 8.68 -0.48 8.43
CA PHE A 73 7.75 0.63 8.67
C PHE A 73 8.43 1.98 8.46
#